data_AF-A0A162LMN6-F1
#
_entry.id   AF-A0A162LMN6-F1
#
_cell.length_a   1.000
_cell.length_b   1.000
_cell.length_c   1.000
_cell.angle_alpha   90.00
_cell.angle_beta   90.00
_cell.angle_gamma   90.00
#
_symmetry.space_group_name_H-M   'P 1'
#
loop_
_entity.id
_entity.type
_entity.pdbx_description
1 polymer ?
#
loop_
_entity_poly.entity_id
_entity_poly.type
_entity_poly.pdbx_seq_one_letter_code
_entity_poly.pdbx_strand_id
1 'polypeptide(L)'
;MSVQQTIFSCDALVALVCDNFSPSPWTDQEVGIALGRQIPVHCVRLSTTAKPAGFLAKVQAFPHQGNIVEHLLPHFITDPRTVRPAISSLLSILPYRADGRPVDEVALLLLKAPATAWQTTQKDRFSRLYHRRPVIRKSPQAQLLLDKLGREPAEA
;
A
#
# COMPACT_ATOMS: atom_id res chain seq x y z
N MET A 1 22.60 4.09 -0.94
CA MET A 1 21.70 3.36 -0.01
C MET A 1 21.88 1.88 -0.28
N SER A 2 22.27 1.07 0.71
CA SER A 2 22.37 -0.39 0.55
C SER A 2 21.01 -1.05 0.81
N VAL A 3 20.80 -2.26 0.28
CA VAL A 3 19.55 -3.02 0.47
C VAL A 3 19.21 -3.22 1.95
N GLN A 4 20.26 -3.45 2.77
CA GLN A 4 20.17 -3.53 4.23
C GLN A 4 19.60 -2.24 4.84
N GLN A 5 20.06 -1.06 4.41
CA GLN A 5 19.53 0.21 4.93
C GLN A 5 18.06 0.40 4.56
N THR A 6 17.68 0.06 3.33
CA THR A 6 16.30 0.23 2.84
C THR A 6 15.32 -0.62 3.63
N ILE A 7 15.69 -1.87 3.95
CA ILE A 7 14.80 -2.77 4.71
C ILE A 7 14.63 -2.36 6.18
N PHE A 8 15.50 -1.52 6.74
CA PHE A 8 15.28 -0.93 8.07
C PHE A 8 14.32 0.28 8.03
N SER A 9 14.09 0.86 6.85
CA SER A 9 13.22 2.03 6.68
C SER A 9 11.86 1.75 6.02
N CYS A 10 11.62 0.56 5.46
CA CYS A 10 10.35 0.27 4.80
C CYS A 10 9.22 -0.01 5.79
N ASP A 11 7.98 0.27 5.37
CA ASP A 11 6.76 -0.01 6.15
C ASP A 11 6.18 -1.40 5.87
N ALA A 12 6.53 -2.02 4.74
CA ALA A 12 6.13 -3.37 4.34
C ALA A 12 7.18 -3.98 3.40
N LEU A 13 7.19 -5.31 3.29
CA LEU A 13 7.98 -6.06 2.34
C LEU A 13 7.09 -6.88 1.40
N VAL A 14 7.41 -6.86 0.11
CA VAL A 14 6.80 -7.71 -0.90
C VAL A 14 7.85 -8.66 -1.44
N ALA A 15 7.74 -9.94 -1.10
CA ALA A 15 8.61 -10.99 -1.61
C ALA A 15 8.08 -11.48 -2.96
N LEU A 16 8.84 -11.21 -4.02
CA LEU A 16 8.54 -11.67 -5.38
C LEU A 16 9.23 -13.02 -5.63
N VAL A 17 8.51 -14.11 -5.39
CA VAL A 17 9.07 -15.47 -5.46
C VAL A 17 9.20 -15.92 -6.92
N CYS A 18 10.45 -15.97 -7.39
CA CYS A 18 10.90 -16.57 -8.64
C CYS A 18 11.83 -17.76 -8.37
N ASP A 19 12.28 -18.45 -9.43
CA ASP A 19 13.08 -19.69 -9.30
C ASP A 19 14.36 -19.51 -8.47
N ASN A 20 14.98 -18.33 -8.55
CA ASN A 20 16.21 -18.01 -7.85
C ASN A 20 15.99 -17.25 -6.53
N PHE A 21 14.74 -17.15 -6.06
CA PHE A 21 14.43 -16.46 -4.81
C PHE A 21 14.97 -17.21 -3.59
N SER A 22 14.51 -18.45 -3.37
CA SER A 22 14.89 -19.27 -2.21
C SER A 22 16.37 -19.70 -2.18
N PRO A 23 17.04 -19.97 -3.32
CA PRO A 23 18.47 -20.27 -3.34
C PRO A 23 19.37 -19.09 -2.92
N SER A 24 18.86 -17.85 -2.95
CA SER A 24 19.65 -16.68 -2.58
C SER A 24 19.76 -16.58 -1.05
N PRO A 25 20.97 -16.55 -0.46
CA PRO A 25 21.13 -16.40 0.99
C PRO A 25 20.67 -15.03 1.53
N TRP A 26 20.47 -14.05 0.64
CA TRP A 26 20.03 -12.71 1.01
C TRP A 26 18.52 -12.59 1.22
N THR A 27 17.72 -13.39 0.50
CA THR A 27 16.25 -13.26 0.54
C THR A 27 15.68 -13.67 1.90
N ASP A 28 16.20 -14.75 2.49
CA ASP A 28 15.82 -15.18 3.84
C ASP A 28 16.28 -14.18 4.92
N GLN A 29 17.43 -13.51 4.73
CA GLN A 29 17.86 -12.44 5.63
C GLN A 29 16.92 -11.24 5.56
N GLU A 30 16.56 -10.80 4.35
CA GLU A 30 15.64 -9.69 4.16
C GLU A 30 14.26 -9.99 4.76
N VAL A 31 13.69 -11.14 4.43
CA VAL A 31 12.41 -11.59 5.00
C VAL A 31 12.52 -11.69 6.54
N GLY A 32 13.61 -12.25 7.06
CA GLY A 32 13.87 -12.36 8.49
C GLY A 32 13.90 -11.01 9.19
N ILE A 33 14.56 -10.00 8.59
CA ILE A 33 14.60 -8.63 9.13
C ILE A 33 13.20 -8.02 9.15
N ALA A 34 12.43 -8.15 8.06
CA ALA A 34 11.06 -7.62 7.99
C ALA A 34 10.14 -8.26 9.05
N LEU A 35 10.21 -9.59 9.22
CA LEU A 35 9.48 -10.31 10.25
C LEU A 35 9.91 -9.89 11.66
N GLY A 36 11.21 -9.72 11.90
CA GLY A 36 11.75 -9.23 13.18
C GLY A 36 11.31 -7.81 13.51
N ARG A 37 11.14 -6.96 12.49
CA ARG A 37 10.55 -5.60 12.61
C ARG A 37 9.02 -5.60 12.74
N GLN A 38 8.38 -6.76 12.69
CA GLN A 38 6.91 -6.93 12.74
C GLN A 38 6.14 -6.15 11.66
N ILE A 39 6.77 -5.83 10.54
CA ILE A 39 6.09 -5.20 9.40
C ILE A 39 5.40 -6.25 8.52
N PRO A 40 4.35 -5.89 7.76
CA PRO A 40 3.69 -6.82 6.84
C PRO A 40 4.67 -7.38 5.79
N VAL A 41 4.62 -8.70 5.59
CA VAL A 41 5.33 -9.41 4.53
C VAL A 41 4.30 -10.05 3.61
N HIS A 42 4.25 -9.60 2.36
CA HIS A 42 3.38 -10.16 1.32
C HIS A 42 4.20 -11.01 0.38
N CYS A 43 3.73 -12.23 0.10
CA CYS A 43 4.40 -13.14 -0.81
C CYS A 43 3.65 -13.17 -2.14
N VAL A 44 4.28 -12.76 -3.24
CA VAL A 44 3.73 -12.86 -4.59
C VAL A 44 4.56 -13.86 -5.36
N ARG A 45 3.93 -14.94 -5.80
CA ARG A 45 4.56 -15.99 -6.57
C ARG A 45 4.51 -15.65 -8.05
N LEU A 46 5.67 -15.29 -8.61
CA LEU A 46 5.84 -15.00 -10.04
C LEU A 46 6.09 -16.27 -10.86
N SER A 47 6.72 -17.29 -10.25
CA SER A 47 7.04 -18.55 -10.93
C SER A 47 5.99 -19.63 -10.70
N THR A 48 5.78 -20.47 -11.72
CA THR A 48 4.93 -21.67 -11.64
C THR A 48 5.60 -22.83 -10.90
N THR A 49 6.92 -22.86 -10.86
CA THR A 49 7.74 -23.94 -10.30
C THR A 49 8.31 -23.59 -8.92
N ALA A 50 8.69 -22.33 -8.69
CA ALA A 50 9.20 -21.88 -7.40
C ALA A 50 8.08 -21.83 -6.35
N LYS A 51 8.39 -22.31 -5.14
CA LYS A 51 7.50 -22.24 -3.98
C LYS A 51 8.14 -21.40 -2.87
N PRO A 52 7.34 -20.67 -2.08
CA PRO A 52 7.82 -20.03 -0.86
C PRO A 52 8.52 -21.08 0.03
N ALA A 53 9.70 -20.76 0.53
CA ALA A 53 10.49 -21.60 1.42
C ALA A 53 10.98 -20.78 2.61
N GLY A 54 11.70 -21.41 3.54
CA GLY A 54 12.28 -20.73 4.70
C GLY A 54 11.21 -20.00 5.52
N PHE A 55 11.49 -18.73 5.85
CA PHE A 55 10.54 -17.89 6.60
C PHE A 55 9.22 -17.64 5.84
N LEU A 56 9.24 -17.63 4.50
CA LEU A 56 8.04 -17.44 3.68
C LEU A 56 7.18 -18.70 3.57
N ALA A 57 7.66 -19.88 3.98
CA ALA A 57 6.85 -21.11 3.92
C ALA A 57 5.55 -21.01 4.73
N LYS A 58 5.51 -20.12 5.73
CA LYS A 58 4.33 -19.85 6.57
C LYS A 58 3.45 -18.72 6.05
N VAL A 59 3.90 -17.99 5.02
CA VAL A 59 3.18 -16.86 4.44
C VAL A 59 2.40 -17.35 3.22
N GLN A 60 1.09 -17.06 3.18
CA GLN A 60 0.29 -17.40 2.01
C GLN A 60 0.77 -16.61 0.80
N ALA A 61 1.18 -17.33 -0.25
CA ALA A 61 1.61 -16.72 -1.49
C ALA A 61 0.42 -16.50 -2.43
N PHE A 62 0.33 -15.28 -2.95
CA PHE A 62 -0.61 -14.92 -4.00
C PHE A 62 -0.01 -15.30 -5.35
N PRO A 63 -0.73 -16.02 -6.24
CA PRO A 63 -0.27 -16.19 -7.61
C PRO A 63 -0.26 -14.82 -8.31
N HIS A 64 0.77 -14.56 -9.12
CA HIS A 64 0.76 -13.37 -9.98
C HIS A 64 -0.33 -13.51 -11.05
N GLN A 65 -1.47 -12.83 -10.82
CA GLN A 65 -2.57 -12.73 -11.76
C GLN A 65 -2.96 -11.26 -11.92
N GLY A 66 -2.80 -10.72 -13.13
CA GLY A 66 -3.20 -9.34 -13.44
C GLY A 66 -2.34 -8.26 -12.77
N ASN A 67 -2.97 -7.16 -12.39
CA ASN A 67 -2.32 -5.98 -11.87
C ASN A 67 -1.93 -6.15 -10.38
N ILE A 68 -0.63 -6.23 -10.12
CA ILE A 68 -0.10 -6.39 -8.75
C ILE A 68 -0.50 -5.24 -7.82
N VAL A 69 -0.71 -4.02 -8.34
CA VAL A 69 -1.12 -2.86 -7.54
C VAL A 69 -2.54 -3.02 -7.03
N GLU A 70 -3.47 -3.43 -7.90
CA GLU A 70 -4.86 -3.67 -7.51
C GLU A 70 -4.98 -4.77 -6.44
N HIS A 71 -4.05 -5.73 -6.46
CA HIS A 71 -4.01 -6.79 -5.49
C HIS A 71 -3.37 -6.36 -4.16
N LEU A 72 -2.20 -5.73 -4.19
CA LEU A 72 -1.43 -5.40 -2.98
C LEU A 72 -1.94 -4.14 -2.27
N LEU A 73 -2.37 -3.13 -3.02
CA LEU A 73 -2.73 -1.83 -2.42
C LEU A 73 -3.86 -1.96 -1.38
N PRO A 74 -4.95 -2.73 -1.61
CA PRO A 74 -5.95 -2.99 -0.58
C PRO A 74 -5.37 -3.53 0.72
N HIS A 75 -4.35 -4.39 0.68
CA HIS A 75 -3.71 -4.89 1.89
C HIS A 75 -2.96 -3.79 2.64
N PHE A 76 -2.23 -2.92 1.94
CA PHE A 76 -1.50 -1.82 2.58
C PHE A 76 -2.41 -0.77 3.19
N ILE A 77 -3.55 -0.45 2.55
CA ILE A 77 -4.47 0.58 3.02
C ILE A 77 -5.50 0.06 4.03
N THR A 78 -5.47 -1.23 4.36
CA THR A 78 -6.34 -1.82 5.40
C THR A 78 -5.55 -2.36 6.59
N ASP A 79 -4.27 -2.68 6.42
CA ASP A 79 -3.40 -3.08 7.54
C ASP A 79 -3.09 -1.85 8.44
N PRO A 80 -3.36 -1.93 9.75
CA PRO A 80 -3.16 -0.82 10.68
C PRO A 80 -1.70 -0.35 10.76
N ARG A 81 -0.73 -1.20 10.41
CA ARG A 81 0.70 -0.88 10.43
C ARG A 81 1.12 -0.02 9.24
N THR A 82 0.43 -0.15 8.10
CA THR A 82 0.83 0.50 6.83
C THR A 82 -0.14 1.53 6.32
N VAL A 83 -1.40 1.53 6.78
CA VAL A 83 -2.45 2.39 6.20
C VAL A 83 -2.09 3.87 6.24
N ARG A 84 -1.52 4.36 7.35
CA ARG A 84 -1.14 5.77 7.50
C ARG A 84 0.01 6.18 6.57
N PRO A 85 1.18 5.50 6.58
CA PRO A 85 2.24 5.83 5.64
C PRO A 85 1.82 5.62 4.19
N ALA A 86 0.98 4.61 3.89
CA ALA A 86 0.45 4.39 2.55
C ALA A 86 -0.41 5.57 2.06
N ILE A 87 -1.39 6.03 2.85
CA ILE A 87 -2.21 7.20 2.51
C ILE A 87 -1.31 8.43 2.30
N SER A 88 -0.40 8.70 3.24
CA SER A 88 0.49 9.87 3.18
C SER A 88 1.35 9.86 1.91
N SER A 89 2.02 8.73 1.65
CA SER A 89 2.88 8.55 0.47
C SER A 89 2.07 8.68 -0.82
N LEU A 90 0.95 7.97 -0.94
CA LEU A 90 0.13 8.01 -2.15
C LEU A 90 -0.45 9.41 -2.42
N LEU A 91 -0.95 10.11 -1.40
CA LEU A 91 -1.41 11.50 -1.55
C LEU A 91 -0.28 12.48 -1.91
N SER A 92 0.96 12.16 -1.54
CA SER A 92 2.12 12.99 -1.87
C SER A 92 2.58 12.82 -3.31
N ILE A 93 2.51 11.60 -3.84
CA ILE A 93 3.00 11.27 -5.20
C ILE A 93 1.91 11.37 -6.26
N LEU A 94 0.63 11.20 -5.89
CA LEU A 94 -0.46 11.18 -6.86
C LEU A 94 -0.47 12.52 -7.60
N PRO A 95 -0.15 12.51 -8.91
CA PRO A 95 0.08 13.73 -9.65
C PRO A 95 -1.24 14.51 -9.73
N TYR A 96 -1.18 15.77 -9.35
CA TYR A 96 -2.31 16.68 -9.43
C TYR A 96 -2.67 17.05 -10.88
N ARG A 97 -1.72 16.88 -11.82
CA ARG A 97 -1.85 17.29 -13.23
C ARG A 97 -1.71 16.15 -14.26
N ALA A 98 -1.33 14.93 -13.85
CA ALA A 98 -1.26 13.84 -14.81
C ALA A 98 -2.65 13.18 -14.92
N ASP A 99 -3.25 13.33 -16.10
CA ASP A 99 -4.48 12.64 -16.46
C ASP A 99 -4.14 11.23 -16.94
N GLY A 100 -4.94 10.24 -16.54
CA GLY A 100 -4.75 8.85 -16.95
C GLY A 100 -5.45 7.85 -16.04
N ARG A 101 -5.93 6.76 -16.65
CA ARG A 101 -6.63 5.66 -15.96
C ARG A 101 -5.88 5.11 -14.73
N PRO A 102 -4.56 4.90 -14.76
CA PRO A 102 -3.84 4.35 -13.59
C PRO A 102 -3.94 5.22 -12.34
N VAL A 103 -3.99 6.54 -12.52
CA VAL A 103 -4.06 7.47 -11.38
C VAL A 103 -5.47 7.50 -10.79
N ASP A 104 -6.50 7.39 -11.62
CA ASP A 104 -7.88 7.28 -11.17
C ASP A 104 -8.14 5.95 -10.44
N GLU A 105 -7.57 4.85 -10.93
CA GLU A 105 -7.64 3.53 -10.28
C GLU A 105 -7.03 3.56 -8.89
N VAL A 106 -5.79 4.09 -8.75
CA VAL A 106 -5.14 4.22 -7.45
C VAL A 106 -5.92 5.15 -6.53
N ALA A 107 -6.43 6.28 -7.05
CA ALA A 107 -7.23 7.21 -6.26
C ALA A 107 -8.56 6.60 -5.79
N LEU A 108 -9.21 5.76 -6.60
CA LEU A 108 -10.39 4.99 -6.20
C LEU A 108 -10.06 3.92 -5.17
N LEU A 109 -8.93 3.22 -5.33
CA LEU A 109 -8.48 2.24 -4.36
C LEU A 109 -8.21 2.89 -3.00
N LEU A 110 -7.62 4.09 -2.96
CA LEU A 110 -7.41 4.85 -1.72
C LEU A 110 -8.70 5.06 -0.91
N LEU A 111 -9.85 5.24 -1.56
CA LEU A 111 -11.13 5.43 -0.86
C LEU A 111 -11.57 4.19 -0.05
N LYS A 112 -10.99 3.01 -0.33
CA LYS A 112 -11.24 1.79 0.44
C LYS A 112 -10.54 1.79 1.80
N ALA A 113 -9.61 2.72 2.05
CA ALA A 113 -8.93 2.82 3.34
C ALA A 113 -9.92 3.17 4.46
N PRO A 114 -9.80 2.58 5.67
CA PRO A 114 -10.66 2.91 6.80
C PRO A 114 -10.65 4.42 7.08
N ALA A 115 -11.83 5.03 7.20
CA ALA A 115 -11.94 6.47 7.42
C ALA A 115 -11.19 6.93 8.68
N THR A 116 -11.00 6.06 9.69
CA THR A 116 -10.25 6.33 10.93
C THR A 116 -8.74 6.47 10.73
N ALA A 117 -8.20 5.99 9.62
CA ALA A 117 -6.78 6.10 9.31
C ALA A 117 -6.40 7.46 8.68
N TRP A 118 -7.39 8.21 8.18
CA TRP A 118 -7.19 9.52 7.59
C TRP A 118 -7.01 10.60 8.65
N GLN A 119 -6.15 11.58 8.35
CA GLN A 119 -5.81 12.68 9.25
C GLN A 119 -6.30 14.02 8.70
N THR A 120 -6.73 14.94 9.57
CA THR A 120 -7.18 16.29 9.17
C THR A 120 -6.11 17.05 8.37
N THR A 121 -4.83 16.81 8.64
CA THR A 121 -3.69 17.37 7.89
C THR A 121 -3.70 16.97 6.40
N GLN A 122 -4.38 15.88 6.04
CA GLN A 122 -4.49 15.39 4.66
C GLN A 122 -5.68 16.02 3.92
N LYS A 123 -6.54 16.80 4.60
CA LYS A 123 -7.75 17.43 4.04
C LYS A 123 -7.44 18.22 2.77
N ASP A 124 -6.43 19.09 2.80
CA ASP A 124 -6.12 19.96 1.67
C ASP A 124 -5.68 19.17 0.43
N ARG A 125 -4.84 18.15 0.63
CA ARG A 125 -4.36 17.28 -0.46
C ARG A 125 -5.50 16.43 -1.02
N PHE A 126 -6.34 15.87 -0.14
CA PHE A 126 -7.50 15.09 -0.58
C PHE A 126 -8.56 15.95 -1.27
N SER A 127 -8.87 17.13 -0.75
CA SER A 127 -9.79 18.10 -1.36
C SER A 127 -9.34 18.46 -2.78
N ARG A 128 -8.04 18.71 -2.97
CA ARG A 128 -7.44 18.93 -4.29
C ARG A 128 -7.66 17.75 -5.24
N LEU A 129 -7.42 16.52 -4.77
CA LEU A 129 -7.65 15.30 -5.55
C LEU A 129 -9.14 15.15 -5.93
N TYR A 130 -10.03 15.34 -4.96
CA TYR A 130 -11.49 15.28 -5.11
C TYR A 130 -12.00 16.27 -6.17
N HIS A 131 -11.60 17.54 -6.09
CA HIS A 131 -12.11 18.56 -7.02
C HIS A 131 -11.56 18.43 -8.45
N ARG A 132 -10.34 17.91 -8.62
CA ARG A 132 -9.71 17.75 -9.93
C ARG A 132 -10.11 16.48 -10.66
N ARG A 133 -10.47 15.42 -9.96
CA ARG A 133 -10.76 14.11 -10.59
C ARG A 133 -12.27 13.85 -10.61
N PRO A 134 -12.92 13.89 -11.79
CA PRO A 134 -14.36 13.61 -11.91
C PRO A 134 -14.75 12.23 -11.36
N VAL A 135 -13.89 11.23 -11.53
CA VAL A 135 -14.12 9.85 -11.05
C VAL A 135 -14.24 9.81 -9.52
N ILE A 136 -13.38 10.55 -8.82
CA ILE A 136 -13.40 10.63 -7.35
C ILE A 136 -14.63 11.42 -6.86
N ARG A 137 -14.93 12.57 -7.48
CA ARG A 137 -16.10 13.38 -7.14
C ARG A 137 -17.43 12.65 -7.30
N LYS A 138 -17.54 11.72 -8.24
CA LYS A 138 -18.73 10.88 -8.43
C LYS A 138 -18.89 9.80 -7.35
N SER A 139 -17.87 9.55 -6.52
CA SER A 139 -17.93 8.53 -5.47
C SER A 139 -18.60 9.08 -4.19
N PRO A 140 -19.68 8.46 -3.70
CA PRO A 140 -20.30 8.83 -2.42
C PRO A 140 -19.33 8.72 -1.23
N GLN A 141 -18.45 7.73 -1.26
CA GLN A 141 -17.43 7.53 -0.22
C GLN A 141 -16.45 8.72 -0.15
N ALA A 142 -16.12 9.32 -1.29
CA ALA A 142 -15.21 10.45 -1.34
C ALA A 142 -15.84 11.71 -0.71
N GLN A 143 -17.13 11.94 -0.94
CA GLN A 143 -17.86 13.05 -0.30
C GLN A 143 -17.89 12.88 1.22
N LEU A 144 -18.28 11.69 1.70
CA LEU A 144 -18.33 11.40 3.13
C LEU A 144 -16.96 11.57 3.81
N LEU A 145 -15.89 11.16 3.13
CA LEU A 145 -14.53 11.33 3.62
C LEU A 145 -14.13 12.82 3.66
N LEU A 146 -14.46 13.60 2.64
CA LEU A 146 -14.19 15.03 2.61
C LEU A 146 -14.91 15.76 3.74
N ASP A 147 -16.18 15.44 3.98
CA ASP A 147 -16.98 16.00 5.06
C ASP A 147 -16.38 15.63 6.43
N LYS A 148 -15.97 14.37 6.61
CA LYS A 148 -15.30 13.91 7.83
C LYS A 148 -13.99 14.66 8.09
N LEU A 149 -13.15 14.80 7.07
CA LEU A 149 -11.88 15.54 7.16
C LEU A 149 -12.10 17.03 7.41
N GLY A 150 -13.28 17.55 7.09
CA GLY A 150 -13.67 18.94 7.31
C GLY A 150 -14.16 19.27 8.70
N ARG A 151 -14.53 18.26 9.51
CA ARG A 151 -14.94 18.45 10.91
C ARG A 151 -13.70 18.61 11.78
N GLU A 152 -13.66 19.63 12.64
CA GLU A 152 -12.63 19.72 13.67
C GLU A 152 -12.73 18.50 14.61
N PRO A 153 -11.61 17.96 15.11
CA PRO A 153 -11.66 16.91 16.12
C PRO A 153 -12.45 17.48 17.31
N ALA A 154 -13.53 16.79 17.70
CA ALA A 154 -14.25 17.15 18.91
C ALA A 154 -13.24 17.20 20.06
N GLU A 155 -13.10 18.36 20.69
CA GLU A 155 -12.31 18.53 21.90
C GLU A 155 -12.73 17.44 22.89
N ALA A 156 -11.75 16.60 23.25
CA ALA A 156 -11.89 15.57 24.28
C ALA A 156 -11.31 16.10 25.59
#